data_AF-A0A9N9D2W4-F1
#
_entry.id   AF-A0A9N9D2W4-F1
#
_cell.length_a   1.000
_cell.length_b   1.000
_cell.length_c   1.000
_cell.angle_alpha   90.00
_cell.angle_beta   90.00
_cell.angle_gamma   90.00
#
_symmetry.space_group_name_H-M   'P 1'
#
loop_
_entity.id
_entity.type
_entity.pdbx_description
1 polymer ?
#
loop_
_entity_poly.entity_id
_entity_poly.type
_entity_poly.pdbx_seq_one_letter_code
_entity_poly.pdbx_strand_id
1 'polypeptide(L)'
;MEKWMANSNEETTETPSEWKKEYKPKQEIQNTIFQTVIQEISIEELENILKESAKNKAPGPTGITYEIWKKMGLLGKGILRKLLNEMITSTSIDICFPLM
;
A
#
# COMPACT_ATOMS: atom_id res chain seq x y z
N MET A 1 -1.55 -31.94 -11.62
CA MET A 1 -1.29 -30.84 -10.65
C MET A 1 0.21 -30.92 -10.36
N GLU A 2 1.10 -30.04 -10.79
CA GLU A 2 0.99 -28.61 -11.09
C GLU A 2 2.09 -28.23 -12.10
N LYS A 3 1.71 -27.64 -13.23
CA LYS A 3 2.63 -27.24 -14.31
C LYS A 3 2.70 -25.70 -14.41
N TRP A 4 2.56 -25.03 -13.28
CA TRP A 4 2.47 -23.56 -13.19
C TRP A 4 3.72 -22.89 -12.63
N MET A 5 4.77 -23.63 -12.29
CA MET A 5 6.10 -23.06 -12.09
C MET A 5 6.78 -22.95 -13.45
N ALA A 6 6.44 -21.89 -14.19
CA ALA A 6 7.08 -21.57 -15.45
C ALA A 6 8.54 -21.16 -15.19
N ASN A 7 9.40 -21.76 -15.99
CA ASN A 7 10.82 -21.48 -16.14
C ASN A 7 11.04 -19.96 -16.30
N SER A 8 11.82 -19.36 -15.41
CA SER A 8 12.21 -17.95 -15.45
C SER A 8 13.21 -17.69 -16.57
N ASN A 9 12.71 -17.72 -17.80
CA ASN A 9 13.25 -16.95 -18.91
C ASN A 9 12.31 -15.74 -19.02
N GLU A 10 12.84 -14.53 -18.87
CA GLU A 10 12.09 -13.27 -18.93
C GLU A 10 11.49 -13.04 -20.32
N GLU A 11 10.36 -13.69 -20.62
CA GLU A 11 9.42 -13.21 -21.61
C GLU A 11 8.44 -12.31 -20.87
N THR A 12 8.49 -11.01 -21.17
CA THR A 12 7.43 -10.06 -20.84
C THR A 12 6.11 -10.67 -21.30
N THR A 13 5.33 -11.19 -20.36
CA THR A 13 4.04 -11.78 -20.66
C THR A 13 3.17 -10.68 -21.23
N GLU A 14 2.96 -10.69 -22.55
CA GLU A 14 2.02 -9.78 -23.18
C GLU A 14 0.70 -9.85 -22.41
N THR A 15 0.19 -8.69 -22.02
CA THR A 15 -1.12 -8.60 -21.37
C THR A 15 -2.12 -9.38 -22.22
N PRO A 16 -2.80 -10.40 -21.67
CA PRO A 16 -3.70 -11.22 -22.48
C PRO A 16 -4.73 -10.35 -23.19
N SER A 17 -5.10 -10.75 -24.41
CA SER A 17 -5.86 -9.92 -25.35
C SER A 17 -7.16 -9.33 -24.76
N GLU A 18 -7.79 -10.07 -23.87
CA GLU A 18 -9.02 -9.75 -23.16
C GLU A 18 -8.84 -8.56 -22.20
N TRP A 19 -7.64 -8.41 -21.64
CA TRP A 19 -7.29 -7.38 -20.67
C TRP A 19 -6.68 -6.13 -21.32
N LYS A 20 -6.22 -6.22 -22.58
CA LYS A 20 -5.61 -5.08 -23.31
C LYS A 20 -6.54 -3.87 -23.41
N LYS A 21 -7.86 -4.06 -23.39
CA LYS A 21 -8.85 -2.98 -23.39
C LYS A 21 -8.97 -2.30 -22.03
N GLU A 22 -8.89 -3.09 -20.95
CA GLU A 22 -9.25 -2.67 -19.59
C GLU A 22 -8.09 -1.97 -18.89
N TYR A 23 -6.85 -2.32 -19.26
CA TYR A 23 -5.64 -1.65 -18.79
C TYR A 23 -5.19 -0.47 -19.68
N LYS A 24 -5.99 -0.05 -20.68
CA LYS A 24 -5.68 1.18 -21.42
C LYS A 24 -5.67 2.37 -20.45
N PRO A 25 -4.68 3.28 -20.55
CA PRO A 25 -4.69 4.50 -19.75
C PRO A 25 -6.02 5.23 -19.88
N LYS A 26 -6.65 5.54 -18.76
CA LYS A 26 -7.88 6.33 -18.76
C LYS A 26 -7.53 7.75 -19.21
N GLN A 27 -8.23 8.24 -20.22
CA GLN A 27 -7.94 9.55 -20.82
C GLN A 27 -8.31 10.72 -19.90
N GLU A 28 -9.26 10.52 -19.00
CA GLU A 28 -9.79 11.58 -18.15
C GLU A 28 -9.78 11.12 -16.69
N ILE A 29 -8.65 11.34 -16.02
CA ILE A 29 -8.52 11.18 -14.58
C ILE A 29 -8.46 12.59 -13.99
N GLN A 30 -9.37 12.91 -13.08
CA GLN A 30 -9.29 14.16 -12.35
C GLN A 30 -7.99 14.22 -11.56
N ASN A 31 -7.20 15.28 -11.73
CA ASN A 31 -5.92 15.46 -11.03
C ASN A 31 -6.08 15.49 -9.50
N THR A 32 -7.31 15.66 -9.00
CA THR A 32 -7.65 15.68 -7.59
C THR A 32 -7.95 14.31 -6.99
N ILE A 33 -8.01 13.24 -7.80
CA ILE A 33 -8.51 11.93 -7.34
C ILE A 33 -7.69 11.31 -6.20
N PHE A 34 -6.41 11.66 -6.09
CA PHE A 34 -5.53 11.18 -5.03
C PHE A 34 -5.27 12.21 -3.93
N GLN A 35 -5.85 13.41 -4.01
CA GLN A 35 -5.58 14.49 -3.04
C GLN A 35 -5.88 14.09 -1.60
N THR A 36 -6.88 13.22 -1.38
CA THR A 36 -7.22 12.73 -0.05
C THR A 36 -6.22 11.70 0.48
N VAL A 37 -5.59 10.93 -0.40
CA VAL A 37 -4.66 9.83 -0.03
C VAL A 37 -3.27 10.36 0.30
N ILE A 38 -2.90 11.51 -0.27
CA ILE A 38 -1.61 12.18 -0.02
C ILE A 38 -1.68 13.19 1.13
N GLN A 39 -2.81 13.29 1.83
CA GLN A 39 -2.92 14.14 3.01
C GLN A 39 -2.10 13.57 4.17
N GLU A 40 -1.59 14.47 5.01
CA GLU A 40 -0.91 14.05 6.23
C GLU A 40 -1.89 13.37 7.18
N ILE A 41 -1.46 12.24 7.72
CA ILE A 41 -2.19 11.48 8.72
C ILE A 41 -2.16 12.24 10.04
N SER A 42 -3.34 12.49 10.61
CA SER A 42 -3.49 13.09 11.93
C SER A 42 -3.25 12.05 13.03
N ILE A 43 -3.01 12.52 14.27
CA ILE A 43 -2.84 11.57 15.37
C ILE A 43 -4.18 10.89 15.71
N GLU A 44 -5.29 11.62 15.60
CA GLU A 44 -6.64 11.11 15.86
C GLU A 44 -7.02 10.02 14.85
N GLU A 45 -6.70 10.24 13.56
CA GLU A 45 -6.90 9.25 12.51
C GLU A 45 -6.12 7.96 12.78
N LEU A 46 -4.83 8.09 13.10
CA LEU A 46 -4.00 6.94 13.45
C LEU A 46 -4.57 6.17 14.65
N GLU A 47 -5.01 6.87 15.70
CA GLU A 47 -5.58 6.24 16.88
C GLU A 47 -6.91 5.53 16.60
N ASN A 48 -7.77 6.13 15.78
CA ASN A 48 -9.03 5.52 15.37
C ASN A 48 -8.78 4.24 14.57
N ILE A 49 -7.86 4.26 13.60
CA ILE A 49 -7.50 3.07 12.79
C ILE A 49 -6.91 1.98 13.67
N LEU A 50 -6.00 2.32 14.59
CA LEU A 50 -5.43 1.33 15.51
C LEU A 50 -6.50 0.70 16.41
N LYS A 51 -7.47 1.48 16.87
CA LYS A 51 -8.60 1.00 17.67
C LYS A 51 -9.50 0.04 16.88
N GLU A 52 -9.78 0.37 15.62
CA GLU A 52 -10.63 -0.42 14.72
C GLU A 52 -9.94 -1.66 14.14
N SER A 53 -8.60 -1.69 14.16
CA SER A 53 -7.81 -2.82 13.67
C SER A 53 -8.23 -4.13 14.34
N ALA A 54 -8.37 -5.20 13.56
CA ALA A 54 -8.85 -6.48 14.07
C ALA A 54 -7.93 -7.07 15.17
N LYS A 55 -8.50 -7.85 16.07
CA LYS A 55 -7.74 -8.60 17.09
C LYS A 55 -7.39 -9.99 16.57
N ASN A 56 -6.34 -10.60 17.13
CA ASN A 56 -5.96 -12.00 16.89
C ASN A 56 -5.73 -12.35 15.41
N LYS A 57 -5.27 -11.38 14.61
CA LYS A 57 -4.80 -11.66 13.24
C LYS A 57 -3.42 -12.29 13.30
N ALA A 58 -3.15 -13.19 12.36
CA ALA A 58 -1.85 -13.81 12.22
C ALA A 58 -0.79 -12.72 11.98
N PRO A 59 0.32 -12.71 12.74
CA PRO A 59 1.42 -11.81 12.48
C PRO A 59 2.03 -12.10 11.10
N GLY A 60 2.56 -11.06 10.45
CA GLY A 60 3.39 -11.23 9.27
C GLY A 60 4.76 -11.85 9.61
N PRO A 61 5.67 -11.96 8.62
CA PRO A 61 7.00 -12.55 8.81
C PRO A 61 7.85 -11.90 9.92
N THR A 62 7.57 -10.63 10.25
CA THR A 62 8.26 -9.89 11.30
C THR A 62 7.78 -10.24 12.72
N GLY A 63 6.69 -11.01 12.86
CA GLY A 63 6.08 -11.30 14.16
C GLY A 63 5.30 -10.14 14.78
N ILE A 64 5.26 -8.96 14.14
CA ILE A 64 4.59 -7.78 14.69
C ILE A 64 3.07 -7.90 14.49
N THR A 65 2.32 -7.96 15.60
CA THR A 65 0.86 -8.02 15.58
C THR A 65 0.23 -6.63 15.75
N TYR A 66 -1.05 -6.49 15.38
CA TYR A 66 -1.83 -5.28 15.65
C TYR A 66 -1.92 -4.92 17.13
N GLU A 67 -1.81 -5.89 18.03
CA GLU A 67 -1.85 -5.64 19.47
C GLU A 67 -0.62 -4.87 19.97
N ILE A 68 0.54 -5.04 19.31
CA ILE A 68 1.74 -4.25 19.63
C ILE A 68 1.49 -2.77 19.30
N TRP A 69 0.95 -2.49 18.12
CA TRP A 69 0.64 -1.13 17.68
C TRP A 69 -0.45 -0.48 18.56
N LYS A 70 -1.47 -1.24 18.96
CA LYS A 70 -2.54 -0.76 19.86
C LYS A 70 -2.05 -0.40 21.26
N LYS A 71 -1.12 -1.19 21.80
CA LYS A 71 -0.55 -0.99 23.15
C LYS A 71 0.60 0.01 23.17
N MET A 72 1.04 0.47 22.01
CA MET A 72 2.12 1.44 21.89
C MET A 72 1.71 2.78 22.55
N GLY A 73 2.62 3.32 23.37
CA GLY A 73 2.43 4.61 24.02
C GLY A 73 2.44 5.79 23.05
N LEU A 74 2.07 6.97 23.56
CA LEU A 74 1.95 8.20 22.75
C LEU A 74 3.22 8.55 21.98
N LEU A 75 4.41 8.40 22.58
CA LEU A 75 5.68 8.65 21.91
C LEU A 75 5.88 7.73 20.69
N GLY A 76 5.60 6.44 20.85
CA GLY A 76 5.73 5.47 19.75
C GLY A 76 4.72 5.73 18.64
N LYS A 77 3.46 6.06 18.99
CA LYS A 77 2.45 6.49 18.02
C LYS A 77 2.87 7.76 17.26
N GLY A 78 3.49 8.71 17.96
CA GLY A 78 4.05 9.92 17.35
C GLY A 78 5.17 9.62 16.35
N ILE A 79 6.08 8.72 16.69
CA ILE A 79 7.16 8.27 15.79
C ILE A 79 6.59 7.54 14.57
N LEU A 80 5.64 6.61 14.78
CA LEU A 80 4.98 5.89 13.70
C LEU A 80 4.27 6.86 12.75
N ARG A 81 3.49 7.81 13.27
CA ARG A 81 2.81 8.84 12.47
C ARG A 81 3.81 9.65 11.64
N LYS A 82 4.91 10.07 12.25
CA LYS A 82 5.97 10.82 11.56
C LYS A 82 6.55 10.01 10.40
N LEU A 83 6.88 8.74 10.64
CA LEU A 83 7.39 7.83 9.61
C LEU A 83 6.39 7.65 8.46
N LEU A 84 5.10 7.45 8.76
CA LEU A 84 4.06 7.30 7.74
C LEU A 84 3.92 8.56 6.88
N ASN A 85 3.89 9.74 7.49
CA ASN A 85 3.80 11.01 6.76
C ASN A 85 5.09 11.32 5.97
N GLU A 86 6.25 10.94 6.50
CA GLU A 86 7.51 10.99 5.75
C GLU A 86 7.45 10.07 4.53
N MET A 87 6.85 8.89 4.62
CA MET A 87 6.67 8.03 3.44
C MET A 87 5.71 8.64 2.42
N ILE A 88 4.59 9.25 2.84
CA ILE A 88 3.64 9.93 1.94
C ILE A 88 4.28 11.13 1.23
N THR A 89 5.15 11.87 1.92
CA THR A 89 5.83 13.05 1.35
C THR A 89 7.08 12.69 0.56
N SER A 90 7.82 11.66 0.98
CA SER A 90 9.02 11.16 0.30
C SER A 90 8.70 10.38 -0.97
N THR A 91 7.44 9.99 -1.16
CA THR A 91 7.10 9.13 -2.27
C THR A 91 7.03 9.89 -3.60
N SER A 92 8.16 9.84 -4.32
CA SER A 92 8.16 9.15 -5.62
C SER A 92 7.68 7.71 -5.39
N ILE A 93 6.36 7.48 -5.29
CA ILE A 93 5.85 6.13 -5.52
C ILE A 93 6.21 5.89 -6.98
N ASP A 94 7.24 5.08 -7.25
CA ASP A 94 7.31 4.38 -8.52
C ASP A 94 6.12 3.44 -8.49
N ILE A 95 4.95 4.00 -8.83
CA ILE A 95 3.80 3.23 -9.25
C ILE A 95 4.39 2.42 -10.40
N CYS A 96 4.41 1.09 -10.29
CA CYS A 96 4.75 0.21 -11.40
C CYS A 96 3.81 0.50 -12.58
N PHE A 97 4.12 1.55 -13.31
CA PHE A 97 3.57 1.93 -14.58
C PHE A 97 4.78 2.46 -15.35
N PRO A 98 5.46 1.60 -16.14
CA PRO A 98 6.45 2.08 -17.06
C PRO A 98 5.71 2.92 -18.11
N LEU A 99 5.64 4.23 -17.88
CA LEU A 99 5.50 5.20 -18.95
C LEU A 99 6.90 5.54 -19.42
N MET A 100 7.48 4.61 -20.18
CA MET A 100 8.34 4.92 -21.32
C MET A 100 8.32 3.76 -22.30
#